data_AF-A0A4S1GTB7-F1
#
_entry.id   AF-A0A4S1GTB7-F1
#
_cell.length_a   1.000
_cell.length_b   1.000
_cell.length_c   1.000
_cell.angle_alpha   90.00
_cell.angle_beta   90.00
_cell.angle_gamma   90.00
#
_symmetry.space_group_name_H-M   'P 1'
#
loop_
_entity.id
_entity.type
_entity.pdbx_description
1 polymer ?
#
loop_
_entity_poly.entity_id
_entity_poly.type
_entity_poly.pdbx_seq_one_letter_code
_entity_poly.pdbx_strand_id
1 'polypeptide(L)'
;HISEFLPTVEVWRGHGHRRRLDRADVDLDGLAVADSEGRPTTLAGLLDETYTDGFLVLKNGRVAYERYFNGMDERTLHLSQSMAKSVTGSVFGILVGRGLIDPARLVTDYLPELAETALAGATVQHVLDMTTGVRFCEEYTDRYSEIGQVDVATGWKPIPPDSDPDFQWPTHMFELILRLKDRVREHGKSFEYRSVETDVLAFIMERVTG
;
A
#
# COMPACT_ATOMS: atom_id res chain seq x y z
N HIS A 1 4.51 -5.07 -15.49
CA HIS A 1 4.60 -6.53 -15.70
C HIS A 1 4.86 -7.32 -14.40
N ILE A 2 4.26 -6.96 -13.25
CA ILE A 2 4.54 -7.64 -11.97
C ILE A 2 4.12 -9.12 -11.98
N SER A 3 2.96 -9.42 -12.55
CA SER A 3 2.39 -10.77 -12.61
C SER A 3 3.21 -11.77 -13.45
N GLU A 4 4.22 -11.30 -14.19
CA GLU A 4 5.10 -12.17 -14.99
C GLU A 4 6.23 -12.78 -14.17
N PHE A 5 6.56 -12.21 -13.00
CA PHE A 5 7.68 -12.67 -12.17
C PHE A 5 7.34 -12.87 -10.69
N LEU A 6 6.17 -12.40 -10.22
CA LEU A 6 5.66 -12.71 -8.88
C LEU A 6 4.34 -13.47 -8.94
N PRO A 7 4.09 -14.41 -8.01
CA PRO A 7 2.75 -14.95 -7.79
C PRO A 7 1.77 -13.82 -7.48
N THR A 8 0.66 -13.79 -8.20
CA THR A 8 -0.39 -12.77 -8.03
C THR A 8 -1.76 -13.43 -8.04
N VAL A 9 -2.73 -12.78 -7.40
CA VAL A 9 -4.14 -13.15 -7.44
C VAL A 9 -4.88 -12.07 -8.23
N GLU A 10 -5.70 -12.47 -9.19
CA GLU A 10 -6.51 -11.53 -9.95
C GLU A 10 -7.65 -10.97 -9.09
N VAL A 11 -7.70 -9.65 -8.93
CA VAL A 11 -8.92 -8.97 -8.44
C VAL A 11 -9.85 -8.76 -9.63
N TRP A 12 -10.74 -9.73 -9.85
CA TRP A 12 -11.62 -9.74 -11.01
C TRP A 12 -12.66 -8.62 -10.96
N ARG A 13 -12.75 -7.84 -12.04
CA ARG A 13 -13.75 -6.76 -12.20
C ARG A 13 -15.20 -7.25 -12.40
N GLY A 14 -15.44 -8.56 -12.44
CA GLY A 14 -16.77 -9.14 -12.69
C GLY A 14 -17.19 -9.20 -14.17
N HIS A 15 -18.36 -9.79 -14.41
CA HIS A 15 -19.02 -9.85 -15.73
C HIS A 15 -19.98 -8.67 -15.99
N GLY A 16 -20.12 -7.76 -15.02
CA GLY A 16 -21.07 -6.65 -15.07
C GLY A 16 -20.73 -5.58 -16.10
N HIS A 17 -21.63 -4.60 -16.20
CA HIS A 17 -21.49 -3.47 -17.13
C HIS A 17 -20.25 -2.64 -16.78
N ARG A 18 -19.32 -2.51 -17.73
CA ARG A 18 -18.20 -1.58 -17.61
C ARG A 18 -18.71 -0.19 -17.93
N ARG A 19 -18.68 0.73 -16.98
CA ARG A 19 -19.00 2.13 -17.26
C ARG A 19 -17.83 2.76 -17.99
N ARG A 20 -17.98 2.99 -19.30
CA ARG A 20 -17.06 3.86 -20.03
C ARG A 20 -17.22 5.28 -19.50
N LEU A 21 -16.11 5.94 -19.20
CA LEU A 21 -16.12 7.34 -18.81
C LEU A 21 -16.28 8.19 -20.08
N ASP A 22 -17.23 9.12 -20.05
CA ASP A 22 -17.37 10.10 -21.12
C ASP A 22 -16.12 10.97 -21.19
N ARG A 23 -15.80 11.47 -22.38
CA ARG A 23 -14.65 12.36 -22.58
C ARG A 23 -15.12 13.80 -22.80
N ALA A 24 -14.33 14.73 -22.28
CA ALA A 24 -14.44 16.16 -22.51
C ALA A 24 -13.00 16.70 -22.60
N ASP A 25 -12.29 16.23 -23.64
CA ASP A 25 -10.85 16.40 -23.77
C ASP A 25 -10.45 17.88 -23.85
N VAL A 26 -9.42 18.22 -23.08
CA VAL A 26 -8.71 19.49 -23.08
C VAL A 26 -7.24 19.15 -23.26
N ASP A 27 -6.58 19.78 -24.22
CA ASP A 27 -5.14 19.66 -24.33
C ASP A 27 -4.46 20.39 -23.17
N LEU A 28 -3.77 19.64 -22.33
CA LEU A 28 -3.03 20.15 -21.18
C LEU A 28 -1.51 20.04 -21.37
N ASP A 29 -1.01 19.53 -22.51
CA ASP A 29 0.42 19.28 -22.71
C ASP A 29 1.23 20.56 -22.45
N GLY A 30 0.77 21.70 -22.97
CA GLY A 30 1.40 23.02 -22.82
C GLY A 30 1.02 23.82 -21.57
N LEU A 31 0.29 23.23 -20.60
CA LEU A 31 -0.09 23.93 -19.37
C LEU A 31 1.16 24.36 -18.60
N ALA A 32 1.32 25.65 -18.34
CA ALA A 32 2.45 26.17 -17.58
C ALA A 32 2.40 25.68 -16.12
N VAL A 33 3.47 25.02 -15.68
CA VAL A 33 3.66 24.50 -14.31
C VAL A 33 5.10 24.75 -13.85
N ALA A 34 5.42 24.35 -12.63
CA ALA A 34 6.80 24.29 -12.14
C ALA A 34 7.27 22.83 -12.09
N ASP A 35 8.54 22.60 -12.35
CA ASP A 35 9.18 21.30 -12.23
C ASP A 35 9.50 20.92 -10.77
N SER A 36 10.17 19.79 -10.55
CA SER A 36 10.53 19.32 -9.22
C SER A 36 11.52 20.23 -8.47
N GLU A 37 12.26 21.07 -9.21
CA GLU A 37 13.18 22.10 -8.69
C GLU A 37 12.53 23.49 -8.59
N GLY A 38 11.24 23.62 -8.95
CA GLY A 38 10.49 24.87 -8.94
C GLY A 38 10.73 25.78 -10.15
N ARG A 39 11.40 25.30 -11.21
CA ARG A 39 11.66 26.07 -12.43
C ARG A 39 10.44 26.00 -13.37
N PRO A 40 10.15 27.04 -14.17
CA PRO A 40 9.03 27.01 -15.10
C PRO A 40 9.18 25.94 -16.18
N THR A 41 8.13 25.14 -16.40
CA THR A 41 8.03 24.14 -17.47
C THR A 41 6.58 24.01 -17.94
N THR A 42 6.30 23.00 -18.78
CA THR A 42 4.94 22.60 -19.17
C THR A 42 4.54 21.32 -18.45
N LEU A 43 3.23 21.00 -18.40
CA LEU A 43 2.77 19.74 -17.83
C LEU A 43 3.45 18.56 -18.53
N ALA A 44 3.53 18.54 -19.87
CA ALA A 44 4.22 17.49 -20.60
C ALA A 44 5.69 17.36 -20.17
N GLY A 45 6.39 18.50 -19.99
CA GLY A 45 7.77 18.51 -19.49
C GLY A 45 7.91 17.95 -18.07
N LEU A 46 7.00 18.31 -17.15
CA LEU A 46 6.98 17.77 -15.80
C LEU A 46 6.71 16.26 -15.79
N LEU A 47 5.77 15.77 -16.60
CA LEU A 47 5.44 14.34 -16.67
C LEU A 47 6.63 13.51 -17.19
N ASP A 48 7.37 14.03 -18.18
CA ASP A 48 8.59 13.40 -18.69
C ASP A 48 9.70 13.39 -17.63
N GLU A 49 10.00 14.53 -17.01
CA GLU A 49 11.02 14.65 -15.95
C GLU A 49 10.77 13.72 -14.76
N THR A 50 9.50 13.54 -14.40
CA THR A 50 9.10 12.71 -13.25
C THR A 50 8.93 11.23 -13.59
N TYR A 51 9.35 10.81 -14.80
CA TYR A 51 9.21 9.42 -15.26
C TYR A 51 7.77 8.92 -15.18
N THR A 52 6.79 9.78 -15.51
CA THR A 52 5.38 9.38 -15.45
C THR A 52 5.08 8.35 -16.52
N ASP A 53 4.53 7.20 -16.13
CA ASP A 53 4.09 6.17 -17.07
C ASP A 53 2.63 6.32 -17.53
N GLY A 54 1.77 6.88 -16.69
CA GLY A 54 0.36 7.13 -16.98
C GLY A 54 -0.22 8.25 -16.15
N PHE A 55 -1.01 9.12 -16.78
CA PHE A 55 -1.59 10.30 -16.14
C PHE A 55 -3.03 10.50 -16.59
N LEU A 56 -3.96 10.70 -15.64
CA LEU A 56 -5.39 10.88 -15.90
C LEU A 56 -5.94 12.05 -15.08
N VAL A 57 -6.67 12.95 -15.74
CA VAL A 57 -7.45 14.01 -15.10
C VAL A 57 -8.93 13.75 -15.35
N LEU A 58 -9.67 13.59 -14.26
CA LEU A 58 -11.12 13.51 -14.27
C LEU A 58 -11.74 14.82 -13.78
N LYS A 59 -12.69 15.35 -14.54
CA LYS A 59 -13.46 16.54 -14.16
C LYS A 59 -14.95 16.29 -14.38
N ASN A 60 -15.75 16.46 -13.33
CA ASN A 60 -17.20 16.24 -13.38
C ASN A 60 -17.59 14.85 -13.92
N GLY A 61 -16.82 13.81 -13.55
CA GLY A 61 -17.05 12.43 -14.00
C GLY A 61 -16.67 12.14 -15.46
N ARG A 62 -15.97 13.06 -16.13
CA ARG A 62 -15.50 12.91 -17.51
C ARG A 62 -13.97 12.96 -17.58
N VAL A 63 -13.40 12.21 -18.52
CA VAL A 63 -11.97 12.28 -18.86
C VAL A 63 -11.70 13.61 -19.52
N ALA A 64 -10.92 14.47 -18.86
CA ALA A 64 -10.49 15.76 -19.39
C ALA A 64 -9.13 15.65 -20.08
N TYR A 65 -8.25 14.80 -19.58
CA TYR A 65 -6.91 14.60 -20.13
C TYR A 65 -6.38 13.24 -19.70
N GLU A 66 -5.74 12.53 -20.62
CA GLU A 66 -5.20 11.19 -20.39
C GLU A 66 -3.99 10.99 -21.30
N ARG A 67 -2.88 10.52 -20.72
CA ARG A 67 -1.63 10.22 -21.42
C ARG A 67 -1.00 8.97 -20.83
N TYR A 68 -0.33 8.21 -21.69
CA TYR A 68 0.47 7.06 -21.34
C TYR A 68 1.83 7.18 -22.03
N PHE A 69 2.87 6.73 -21.35
CA PHE A 69 4.27 6.86 -21.77
C PHE A 69 4.98 5.51 -21.64
N ASN A 70 6.24 5.44 -22.05
CA ASN A 70 7.12 4.27 -21.83
C ASN A 70 6.54 2.92 -22.34
N GLY A 71 5.74 2.98 -23.40
CA GLY A 71 5.11 1.79 -24.01
C GLY A 71 3.84 1.30 -23.29
N MET A 72 3.34 2.02 -22.30
CA MET A 72 2.07 1.74 -21.64
C MET A 72 0.86 2.24 -22.43
N ASP A 73 -0.29 1.63 -22.14
CA ASP A 73 -1.59 2.04 -22.64
C ASP A 73 -2.67 1.95 -21.54
N GLU A 74 -3.92 2.28 -21.90
CA GLU A 74 -5.09 2.25 -21.00
C GLU A 74 -5.40 0.88 -20.38
N ARG A 75 -4.79 -0.20 -20.90
CA ARG A 75 -5.01 -1.58 -20.45
C ARG A 75 -3.86 -2.12 -19.64
N THR A 76 -2.74 -1.39 -19.60
CA THR A 76 -1.53 -1.86 -18.93
C THR A 76 -1.68 -1.70 -17.41
N LEU A 77 -1.51 -2.80 -16.68
CA LEU A 77 -1.51 -2.76 -15.21
C LEU A 77 -0.19 -2.19 -14.70
N HIS A 78 -0.27 -1.18 -13.84
CA HIS A 78 0.87 -0.55 -13.19
C HIS A 78 0.95 -0.92 -11.71
N LEU A 79 2.17 -1.03 -11.19
CA LEU A 79 2.37 -1.18 -9.75
C LEU A 79 1.93 0.11 -9.04
N SER A 80 0.95 0.00 -8.15
CA SER A 80 0.39 1.16 -7.44
C SER A 80 1.18 1.53 -6.18
N GLN A 81 2.10 0.66 -5.74
CA GLN A 81 2.74 0.75 -4.43
C GLN A 81 1.70 0.99 -3.32
N SER A 82 2.03 1.86 -2.37
CA SER A 82 1.21 2.17 -1.19
C SER A 82 -0.16 2.81 -1.48
N MET A 83 -0.48 3.16 -2.74
CA MET A 83 -1.87 3.47 -3.10
C MET A 83 -2.82 2.29 -2.83
N ALA A 84 -2.30 1.05 -2.83
CA ALA A 84 -3.07 -0.15 -2.48
C ALA A 84 -3.67 -0.04 -1.05
N LYS A 85 -3.00 0.65 -0.12
CA LYS A 85 -3.45 0.81 1.26
C LYS A 85 -4.81 1.53 1.33
N SER A 86 -5.04 2.51 0.46
CA SER A 86 -6.33 3.21 0.40
C SER A 86 -7.46 2.31 -0.09
N VAL A 87 -7.18 1.38 -1.00
CA VAL A 87 -8.14 0.37 -1.44
C VAL A 87 -8.46 -0.59 -0.29
N THR A 88 -7.43 -1.12 0.39
CA THR A 88 -7.60 -1.95 1.59
C THR A 88 -8.43 -1.24 2.65
N GLY A 89 -8.09 0.00 3.00
CA GLY A 89 -8.83 0.80 3.98
C GLY A 89 -10.29 1.06 3.57
N SER A 90 -10.56 1.23 2.27
CA SER A 90 -11.93 1.39 1.77
C SER A 90 -12.76 0.12 1.96
N VAL A 91 -12.20 -1.05 1.64
CA VAL A 91 -12.87 -2.34 1.87
C VAL A 91 -13.03 -2.60 3.38
N PHE A 92 -12.02 -2.26 4.17
CA PHE A 92 -12.08 -2.33 5.63
C PHE A 92 -13.23 -1.51 6.19
N GLY A 93 -13.40 -0.27 5.72
CA GLY A 93 -14.52 0.61 6.09
C GLY A 93 -15.89 0.02 5.75
N ILE A 94 -16.01 -0.72 4.65
CA ILE A 94 -17.24 -1.47 4.32
C ILE A 94 -17.52 -2.56 5.36
N LEU A 95 -16.50 -3.31 5.78
CA LEU A 95 -16.64 -4.37 6.80
C LEU A 95 -17.01 -3.78 8.16
N VAL A 96 -16.47 -2.62 8.51
CA VAL A 96 -16.88 -1.84 9.70
C VAL A 96 -18.35 -1.43 9.58
N GLY A 97 -18.76 -0.84 8.45
CA GLY A 97 -20.15 -0.46 8.21
C GLY A 97 -21.13 -1.64 8.22
N ARG A 98 -20.65 -2.86 7.96
CA ARG A 98 -21.43 -4.11 8.08
C ARG A 98 -21.44 -4.70 9.50
N GLY A 99 -20.73 -4.08 10.46
CA GLY A 99 -20.63 -4.56 11.83
C GLY A 99 -19.76 -5.80 12.02
N LEU A 100 -18.94 -6.16 11.02
CA LEU A 100 -18.02 -7.31 11.12
C LEU A 100 -16.73 -6.95 11.86
N ILE A 101 -16.36 -5.68 11.86
CA ILE A 101 -15.19 -5.14 12.55
C ILE A 101 -15.63 -3.90 13.33
N ASP A 102 -15.29 -3.88 14.61
CA ASP A 102 -15.37 -2.71 15.48
C ASP A 102 -13.97 -2.07 15.64
N PRO A 103 -13.75 -0.84 15.14
CA PRO A 103 -12.47 -0.13 15.27
C PRO A 103 -12.03 0.11 16.71
N ALA A 104 -12.96 0.15 17.67
CA ALA A 104 -12.64 0.37 19.08
C ALA A 104 -12.10 -0.88 19.78
N ARG A 105 -12.28 -2.07 19.19
CA ARG A 105 -11.77 -3.33 19.74
C ARG A 105 -10.27 -3.46 19.53
N LEU A 106 -9.66 -4.31 20.34
CA LEU A 106 -8.24 -4.61 20.24
C LEU A 106 -7.94 -5.41 18.97
N VAL A 107 -6.75 -5.22 18.41
CA VAL A 107 -6.24 -6.07 17.33
C VAL A 107 -6.26 -7.54 17.73
N THR A 108 -5.90 -7.84 18.98
CA THR A 108 -5.86 -9.19 19.55
C THR A 108 -7.22 -9.85 19.70
N ASP A 109 -8.31 -9.09 19.64
CA ASP A 109 -9.66 -9.66 19.62
C ASP A 109 -9.96 -10.38 18.30
N TYR A 110 -9.29 -9.99 17.22
CA TYR A 110 -9.40 -10.61 15.91
C TYR A 110 -8.23 -11.56 15.66
N LEU A 111 -7.01 -11.14 16.03
CA LEU A 111 -5.76 -11.86 15.82
C LEU A 111 -5.09 -12.18 17.19
N PRO A 112 -5.60 -13.14 17.97
CA PRO A 112 -5.07 -13.49 19.29
C PRO A 112 -3.60 -13.92 19.27
N GLU A 113 -3.09 -14.39 18.13
CA GLU A 113 -1.69 -14.73 17.92
C GLU A 113 -0.75 -13.53 18.14
N LEU A 114 -1.29 -12.30 18.05
CA LEU A 114 -0.53 -11.06 18.24
C LEU A 114 -0.44 -10.61 19.71
N ALA A 115 -0.99 -11.37 20.67
CA ALA A 115 -0.98 -11.02 22.09
C ALA A 115 0.43 -10.89 22.70
N GLU A 116 1.40 -11.60 22.14
CA GLU A 116 2.80 -11.58 22.59
C GLU A 116 3.68 -10.68 21.68
N THR A 117 3.08 -9.72 20.97
CA THR A 117 3.78 -8.80 20.06
C THR A 117 3.66 -7.36 20.54
N ALA A 118 4.38 -6.44 19.89
CA ALA A 118 4.27 -5.02 20.13
C ALA A 118 2.88 -4.43 19.78
N LEU A 119 2.01 -5.19 19.08
CA LEU A 119 0.63 -4.81 18.77
C LEU A 119 -0.34 -5.08 19.93
N ALA A 120 0.11 -5.78 20.99
CA ALA A 120 -0.72 -6.05 22.16
C ALA A 120 -1.22 -4.74 22.81
N GLY A 121 -2.54 -4.61 22.94
CA GLY A 121 -3.20 -3.42 23.46
C GLY A 121 -3.44 -2.31 22.42
N ALA A 122 -3.05 -2.49 21.16
CA ALA A 122 -3.49 -1.61 20.08
C ALA A 122 -4.97 -1.87 19.76
N THR A 123 -5.76 -0.81 19.55
CA THR A 123 -7.07 -0.92 18.92
C THR A 123 -6.91 -1.05 17.41
N VAL A 124 -7.94 -1.54 16.74
CA VAL A 124 -8.00 -1.54 15.27
C VAL A 124 -7.90 -0.13 14.71
N GLN A 125 -8.50 0.87 15.37
CA GLN A 125 -8.38 2.27 14.97
C GLN A 125 -6.93 2.78 15.01
N HIS A 126 -6.13 2.36 16.00
CA HIS A 126 -4.72 2.73 16.03
C HIS A 126 -3.95 2.25 14.79
N VAL A 127 -4.30 1.06 14.27
CA VAL A 127 -3.70 0.49 13.06
C VAL A 127 -4.19 1.22 11.80
N LEU A 128 -5.48 1.53 11.72
CA LEU A 128 -6.05 2.32 10.62
C LEU A 128 -5.39 3.69 10.47
N ASP A 129 -5.11 4.34 11.61
CA ASP A 129 -4.56 5.69 11.64
C ASP A 129 -3.03 5.72 11.61
N MET A 130 -2.35 4.58 11.52
CA MET A 130 -0.89 4.50 11.62
C MET A 130 -0.34 5.15 12.90
N THR A 131 -1.02 4.91 14.03
CA THR A 131 -0.68 5.48 15.34
C THR A 131 -0.23 4.42 16.33
N THR A 132 0.06 3.19 15.89
CA THR A 132 0.60 2.18 16.81
C THR A 132 1.97 2.62 17.34
N GLY A 133 2.37 2.06 18.48
CA GLY A 133 3.69 2.28 19.06
C GLY A 133 4.76 1.28 18.61
N VAL A 134 4.45 0.43 17.63
CA VAL A 134 5.34 -0.65 17.17
C VAL A 134 6.61 -0.07 16.56
N ARG A 135 7.78 -0.64 16.89
CA ARG A 135 9.02 -0.32 16.18
C ARG A 135 8.97 -0.97 14.80
N PHE A 136 9.11 -0.18 13.75
CA PHE A 136 9.19 -0.67 12.37
C PHE A 136 10.03 0.31 11.53
N CYS A 137 11.12 -0.16 10.95
CA CYS A 137 12.02 0.64 10.14
C CYS A 137 11.58 0.63 8.67
N GLU A 138 11.26 1.82 8.14
CA GLU A 138 10.90 2.10 6.74
C GLU A 138 12.12 2.53 5.90
N GLU A 139 13.33 2.12 6.28
CA GLU A 139 14.54 2.42 5.51
C GLU A 139 14.67 1.45 4.31
N TYR A 140 14.10 1.84 3.17
CA TYR A 140 14.04 1.04 1.95
C TYR A 140 15.41 0.66 1.37
N THR A 141 16.48 1.37 1.74
CA THR A 141 17.84 1.05 1.28
C THR A 141 18.58 0.07 2.19
N ASP A 142 18.11 -0.12 3.43
CA ASP A 142 18.64 -1.12 4.35
C ASP A 142 17.86 -2.43 4.20
N ARG A 143 18.54 -3.46 3.69
CA ARG A 143 17.96 -4.79 3.51
C ARG A 143 17.52 -5.47 4.82
N TYR A 144 18.13 -5.14 5.96
CA TYR A 144 17.77 -5.74 7.26
C TYR A 144 16.67 -4.98 8.00
N SER A 145 16.29 -3.79 7.52
CA SER A 145 15.13 -3.07 8.03
C SER A 145 13.87 -3.93 7.96
N GLU A 146 12.86 -3.63 8.78
CA GLU A 146 11.63 -4.39 8.71
C GLU A 146 10.93 -4.24 7.34
N ILE A 147 11.07 -3.12 6.63
CA ILE A 147 10.57 -3.00 5.25
C ILE A 147 11.38 -3.87 4.26
N GLY A 148 12.70 -3.98 4.43
CA GLY A 148 13.51 -4.93 3.66
C GLY A 148 13.12 -6.39 3.93
N GLN A 149 12.72 -6.70 5.16
CA GLN A 149 12.16 -8.00 5.51
C GLN A 149 10.77 -8.23 4.92
N VAL A 150 9.93 -7.18 4.76
CA VAL A 150 8.66 -7.27 4.00
C VAL A 150 8.93 -7.71 2.58
N ASP A 151 9.93 -7.13 1.90
CA ASP A 151 10.26 -7.51 0.52
C ASP A 151 10.57 -9.01 0.40
N VAL A 152 11.26 -9.58 1.38
CA VAL A 152 11.55 -11.03 1.42
C VAL A 152 10.32 -11.85 1.78
N ALA A 153 9.59 -11.46 2.82
CA ALA A 153 8.39 -12.16 3.31
C ALA A 153 7.25 -12.23 2.28
N THR A 154 7.22 -11.30 1.34
CA THR A 154 6.23 -11.22 0.26
C THR A 154 6.74 -11.78 -1.07
N GLY A 155 8.01 -12.17 -1.13
CA GLY A 155 8.66 -12.65 -2.36
C GLY A 155 9.05 -11.55 -3.35
N TRP A 156 8.84 -10.26 -3.04
CA TRP A 156 9.25 -9.13 -3.87
C TRP A 156 10.74 -9.14 -4.17
N LYS A 157 11.56 -9.55 -3.20
CA LYS A 157 12.99 -9.77 -3.35
C LYS A 157 13.37 -11.15 -2.80
N PRO A 158 14.36 -11.83 -3.40
CA PRO A 158 14.94 -13.00 -2.77
C PRO A 158 15.68 -12.58 -1.49
N ILE A 159 16.01 -13.56 -0.65
CA ILE A 159 16.96 -13.35 0.45
C ILE A 159 18.24 -12.73 -0.14
N PRO A 160 18.73 -11.60 0.41
CA PRO A 160 19.91 -10.96 -0.13
C PRO A 160 21.12 -11.90 -0.15
N PRO A 161 21.91 -11.92 -1.24
CA PRO A 161 23.16 -12.68 -1.26
C PRO A 161 24.09 -12.17 -0.15
N ASP A 162 24.90 -13.08 0.39
CA ASP A 162 25.83 -12.78 1.49
C ASP A 162 25.13 -12.13 2.70
N SER A 163 23.87 -12.50 2.97
CA SER A 163 23.23 -12.19 4.24
C SER A 163 23.92 -12.98 5.37
N ASP A 164 23.83 -12.45 6.58
CA ASP A 164 24.25 -13.16 7.80
C ASP A 164 23.56 -14.53 7.84
N PRO A 165 24.31 -15.65 7.87
CA PRO A 165 23.73 -16.99 7.89
C PRO A 165 22.91 -17.28 9.15
N ASP A 166 23.15 -16.54 10.24
CA ASP A 166 22.41 -16.69 11.49
C ASP A 166 21.14 -15.82 11.52
N PHE A 167 21.00 -14.87 10.59
CA PHE A 167 19.78 -14.07 10.48
C PHE A 167 18.66 -14.88 9.86
N GLN A 168 17.64 -15.16 10.65
CA GLN A 168 16.44 -15.85 10.18
C GLN A 168 15.57 -14.85 9.42
N TRP A 169 15.49 -14.96 8.10
CA TRP A 169 14.52 -14.16 7.32
C TRP A 169 13.09 -14.66 7.56
N PRO A 170 12.08 -13.77 7.57
CA PRO A 170 10.69 -14.20 7.60
C PRO A 170 10.32 -14.90 6.28
N THR A 171 9.58 -15.99 6.38
CA THR A 171 9.15 -16.79 5.23
C THR A 171 7.81 -16.34 4.67
N HIS A 172 7.00 -15.63 5.47
CA HIS A 172 5.74 -15.02 5.06
C HIS A 172 5.39 -13.80 5.94
N MET A 173 4.47 -12.96 5.46
CA MET A 173 4.12 -11.70 6.14
C MET A 173 3.62 -11.86 7.58
N PHE A 174 2.77 -12.85 7.84
CA PHE A 174 2.28 -13.08 9.21
C PHE A 174 3.42 -13.44 10.19
N GLU A 175 4.47 -14.14 9.72
CA GLU A 175 5.64 -14.46 10.54
C GLU A 175 6.42 -13.19 10.89
N LEU A 176 6.61 -12.28 9.93
CA LEU A 176 7.23 -10.98 10.20
C LEU A 176 6.43 -10.20 11.27
N ILE A 177 5.10 -10.14 11.15
CA ILE A 177 4.24 -9.45 12.13
C ILE A 177 4.41 -10.07 13.52
N LEU A 178 4.46 -11.40 13.65
CA LEU A 178 4.65 -12.09 14.92
C LEU A 178 6.00 -11.78 15.59
N ARG A 179 7.02 -11.42 14.81
CA ARG A 179 8.36 -11.07 15.27
C ARG A 179 8.50 -9.63 15.75
N LEU A 180 7.51 -8.77 15.52
CA LEU A 180 7.53 -7.38 16.01
C LEU A 180 7.30 -7.37 17.52
N LYS A 181 8.38 -7.34 18.31
CA LYS A 181 8.34 -7.37 19.79
C LYS A 181 8.55 -6.00 20.43
N ASP A 182 9.19 -5.08 19.72
CA ASP A 182 9.59 -3.80 20.30
C ASP A 182 8.50 -2.74 20.16
N ARG A 183 8.23 -2.05 21.26
CA ARG A 183 7.33 -0.91 21.32
C ARG A 183 8.12 0.34 21.72
N VAL A 184 8.11 1.35 20.87
CA VAL A 184 8.86 2.61 21.08
C VAL A 184 8.02 3.72 21.72
N ARG A 185 6.70 3.56 21.77
CA ARG A 185 5.76 4.49 22.43
C ARG A 185 4.42 3.81 22.73
N GLU A 186 3.54 4.52 23.43
CA GLU A 186 2.14 4.10 23.59
C GLU A 186 1.38 4.19 22.26
N HIS A 187 0.42 3.28 22.05
CA HIS A 187 -0.47 3.35 20.89
C HIS A 187 -1.36 4.60 20.96
N GLY A 188 -1.68 5.19 19.81
CA GLY A 188 -2.52 6.39 19.70
C GLY A 188 -1.79 7.71 19.95
N LYS A 189 -0.51 7.68 20.38
CA LYS A 189 0.21 8.89 20.78
C LYS A 189 0.62 9.81 19.63
N SER A 190 1.02 9.23 18.48
CA SER A 190 1.43 9.98 17.30
C SER A 190 1.38 9.13 16.04
N PHE A 191 1.09 9.78 14.91
CA PHE A 191 1.20 9.19 13.59
C PHE A 191 2.66 8.86 13.25
N GLU A 192 2.88 7.68 12.68
CA GLU A 192 4.10 7.31 11.99
C GLU A 192 3.75 6.28 10.93
N TYR A 193 4.12 6.58 9.69
CA TYR A 193 3.80 5.73 8.57
C TYR A 193 4.48 4.35 8.70
N ARG A 194 3.69 3.27 8.60
CA ARG A 194 4.18 1.89 8.64
C ARG A 194 3.39 1.01 7.68
N SER A 195 4.10 0.37 6.76
CA SER A 195 3.49 -0.48 5.75
C SER A 195 2.84 -1.72 6.34
N VAL A 196 3.51 -2.34 7.32
CA VAL A 196 3.03 -3.56 7.99
C VAL A 196 1.66 -3.41 8.66
N GLU A 197 1.29 -2.19 9.06
CA GLU A 197 -0.02 -1.96 9.67
C GLU A 197 -1.16 -2.23 8.68
N THR A 198 -0.95 -1.99 7.38
CA THR A 198 -1.95 -2.37 6.36
C THR A 198 -2.09 -3.89 6.24
N ASP A 199 -1.00 -4.63 6.38
CA ASP A 199 -1.04 -6.10 6.36
C ASP A 199 -1.76 -6.68 7.58
N VAL A 200 -1.58 -6.07 8.77
CA VAL A 200 -2.37 -6.41 9.96
C VAL A 200 -3.87 -6.23 9.68
N LEU A 201 -4.27 -5.12 9.05
CA LEU A 201 -5.67 -4.91 8.64
C LEU A 201 -6.14 -5.99 7.67
N ALA A 202 -5.32 -6.35 6.68
CA ALA A 202 -5.66 -7.41 5.72
C ALA A 202 -5.89 -8.76 6.41
N PHE A 203 -5.04 -9.16 7.37
CA PHE A 203 -5.24 -10.39 8.15
C PHE A 203 -6.51 -10.35 9.03
N ILE A 204 -6.87 -9.19 9.59
CA ILE A 204 -8.15 -9.02 10.28
C ILE A 204 -9.30 -9.24 9.29
N MET A 205 -9.22 -8.68 8.08
CA MET A 205 -10.25 -8.85 7.06
C MET A 205 -10.44 -10.32 6.70
N GLU A 206 -9.34 -11.04 6.41
CA GLU A 206 -9.38 -12.49 6.14
C GLU A 206 -10.03 -13.26 7.30
N ARG A 207 -9.64 -12.94 8.55
CA ARG A 207 -10.19 -13.61 9.74
C ARG A 207 -11.72 -13.49 9.85
N VAL A 208 -12.28 -12.31 9.53
CA VAL A 208 -13.72 -12.07 9.69
C VAL A 208 -14.55 -12.47 8.47
N THR A 209 -13.92 -12.68 7.31
CA THR A 209 -14.62 -13.09 6.09
C THR A 209 -14.49 -14.58 5.76
N GLY A 210 -13.52 -15.28 6.38
CA GLY A 210 -13.06 -16.59 5.89
C GLY A 210 -12.29 -16.46 4.58
#